data_AF-A0A126NVS6-F1
#
_entry.id   AF-A0A126NVS6-F1
#
_cell.length_a   1.000
_cell.length_b   1.000
_cell.length_c   1.000
_cell.angle_alpha   90.00
_cell.angle_beta   90.00
_cell.angle_gamma   90.00
#
_symmetry.space_group_name_H-M   'P 1'
#
loop_
_entity.id
_entity.type
_entity.pdbx_description
1 polymer ?
#
loop_
_entity_poly.entity_id
_entity_poly.type
_entity_poly.pdbx_seq_one_letter_code
_entity_poly.pdbx_strand_id
1 'polypeptide(L)'
;MNPRLAALLIPITIFLATHSEATSLTFNCKFDDGVVVINHSETTGRATVQIEGKERHYIVDNQKLVATQSGMPTYYFQSELKRWKRLNDRGETVETTVCKASDSSTAARSVSSLHN
;
A
#
# COMPACT_ATOMS: atom_id res chain seq x y z
N MET A 1 11.89 59.39 -34.07
CA MET A 1 11.73 57.93 -34.20
C MET A 1 12.34 57.29 -32.97
N ASN A 2 11.53 56.63 -32.13
CA ASN A 2 12.00 55.90 -30.95
C ASN A 2 11.07 54.69 -30.76
N PRO A 3 11.52 53.44 -31.01
CA PRO A 3 10.69 52.29 -30.72
C PRO A 3 10.89 51.91 -29.24
N ARG A 4 9.83 52.05 -28.43
CA ARG A 4 9.80 51.46 -27.09
C ARG A 4 9.51 49.97 -27.25
N LEU A 5 10.55 49.15 -27.05
CA LEU A 5 10.45 47.71 -26.91
C LEU A 5 9.51 47.37 -25.75
N ALA A 6 8.34 46.84 -26.08
CA ALA A 6 7.45 46.21 -25.12
C ALA A 6 8.06 44.85 -24.72
N ALA A 7 8.65 44.77 -23.54
CA ALA A 7 9.12 43.51 -22.97
C ALA A 7 7.89 42.72 -22.47
N LEU A 8 7.48 41.70 -23.22
CA LEU A 8 6.51 40.71 -22.75
C LEU A 8 7.18 39.85 -21.65
N LEU A 9 6.76 40.06 -20.41
CA LEU A 9 7.02 39.13 -19.31
C LEU A 9 6.05 37.95 -19.44
N ILE A 10 6.54 36.79 -19.86
CA ILE A 10 5.77 35.54 -19.85
C ILE A 10 5.82 35.00 -18.41
N PRO A 11 4.69 34.80 -17.72
CA PRO A 11 4.69 34.13 -16.44
C PRO A 11 4.98 32.65 -16.66
N ILE A 12 6.18 32.20 -16.30
CA ILE A 12 6.54 30.79 -16.25
C ILE A 12 5.84 30.20 -15.02
N THR A 13 4.70 29.55 -15.22
CA THR A 13 4.04 28.78 -14.18
C THR A 13 4.84 27.50 -13.94
N ILE A 14 5.61 27.48 -12.85
CA ILE A 14 6.27 26.27 -12.38
C ILE A 14 5.19 25.35 -11.81
N PHE A 15 4.79 24.34 -12.59
CA PHE A 15 3.95 23.25 -12.09
C PHE A 15 4.80 22.38 -11.16
N LEU A 16 4.75 22.66 -9.86
CA LEU A 16 5.27 21.77 -8.82
C LEU A 16 4.37 20.53 -8.80
N ALA A 17 4.78 19.47 -9.50
CA ALA A 17 4.17 18.16 -9.36
C ALA A 17 4.41 17.68 -7.92
N THR A 18 3.40 17.78 -7.06
CA THR A 18 3.40 17.16 -5.74
C THR A 18 3.51 15.65 -5.94
N HIS A 19 4.71 15.08 -5.72
CA HIS A 19 4.87 13.64 -5.58
C HIS A 19 4.09 13.23 -4.33
N SER A 20 2.86 12.73 -4.51
CA SER A 20 2.17 12.01 -3.46
C SER A 20 2.87 10.66 -3.33
N GLU A 21 3.79 10.53 -2.38
CA GLU A 21 4.32 9.21 -2.03
C GLU A 21 3.15 8.32 -1.60
N ALA A 22 3.02 7.15 -2.23
CA ALA A 22 1.99 6.19 -1.86
C ALA A 22 2.35 5.62 -0.48
N THR A 23 1.52 5.90 0.53
CA THR A 23 1.65 5.27 1.84
C THR A 23 1.40 3.77 1.68
N SER A 24 2.44 2.97 1.87
CA SER A 24 2.34 1.51 1.87
C SER A 24 2.64 0.96 3.26
N LEU A 25 1.74 0.10 3.73
CA LEU A 25 1.84 -0.56 5.03
C LEU A 25 2.09 -2.05 4.82
N THR A 26 3.07 -2.59 5.54
CA THR A 26 3.35 -4.03 5.54
C THR A 26 2.93 -4.62 6.89
N PHE A 27 2.09 -5.66 6.89
CA PHE A 27 1.73 -6.41 8.08
C PHE A 27 2.30 -7.82 8.02
N ASN A 28 3.01 -8.22 9.07
CA ASN A 28 3.46 -9.58 9.27
C ASN A 28 2.53 -10.28 10.28
N CYS A 29 1.75 -11.23 9.80
CA CYS A 29 0.72 -11.96 10.55
C CYS A 29 1.15 -13.42 10.72
N LYS A 30 1.08 -13.95 11.95
CA LYS A 30 1.29 -15.38 12.20
C LYS A 30 -0.05 -16.05 12.41
N PHE A 31 -0.47 -16.84 11.44
CA PHE A 31 -1.62 -17.73 11.52
C PHE A 31 -1.13 -19.16 11.78
N ASP A 32 -2.05 -20.08 12.10
CA ASP A 32 -1.74 -21.48 12.41
C ASP A 32 -1.08 -22.22 11.23
N ASP A 33 -1.43 -21.86 9.99
CA ASP A 33 -0.85 -22.45 8.77
C ASP A 33 0.44 -21.75 8.28
N GLY A 34 0.86 -20.66 8.94
CA GLY A 34 2.11 -20.00 8.63
C GLY A 34 2.10 -18.48 8.75
N VAL A 35 3.17 -17.88 8.22
CA VAL A 35 3.33 -16.42 8.19
C VAL A 35 2.71 -15.87 6.91
N VAL A 36 1.87 -14.86 7.09
CA VAL A 36 1.23 -14.11 6.01
C VAL A 36 1.76 -12.68 6.03
N VAL A 37 2.35 -12.25 4.90
CA VAL A 37 2.81 -10.86 4.70
C VAL A 37 1.79 -10.13 3.86
N ILE A 38 1.22 -9.06 4.39
CA ILE A 38 0.20 -8.24 3.73
C ILE A 38 0.80 -6.88 3.39
N ASN A 39 0.98 -6.61 2.10
CA ASN A 39 1.38 -5.30 1.61
C ASN A 39 0.15 -4.55 1.11
N HIS A 40 -0.18 -3.45 1.77
CA HIS A 40 -1.35 -2.63 1.48
C HIS A 40 -0.92 -1.29 0.90
N SER A 41 -1.48 -0.91 -0.25
CA SER A 41 -1.36 0.43 -0.83
C SER A 41 -2.72 1.13 -0.79
N GLU A 42 -2.87 2.08 0.13
CA GLU A 42 -4.12 2.85 0.32
C GLU A 42 -4.53 3.58 -0.96
N THR A 43 -3.56 4.00 -1.77
CA THR A 43 -3.79 4.77 -3.00
C THR A 43 -4.42 3.95 -4.13
N THR A 44 -4.16 2.64 -4.16
CA THR A 44 -4.52 1.79 -5.31
C THR A 44 -5.73 0.90 -5.07
N GLY A 45 -6.16 0.74 -3.81
CA GLY A 45 -7.17 -0.26 -3.45
C GLY A 45 -6.73 -1.70 -3.73
N ARG A 46 -5.42 -1.94 -3.88
CA ARG A 46 -4.83 -3.26 -4.14
C ARG A 46 -3.90 -3.65 -3.00
N ALA A 47 -3.81 -4.95 -2.79
CA ALA A 47 -2.88 -5.54 -1.85
C ALA A 47 -2.21 -6.78 -2.44
N THR A 48 -1.00 -7.07 -1.97
CA THR A 48 -0.35 -8.35 -2.19
C THR A 48 -0.24 -9.09 -0.86
N VAL A 49 -0.56 -10.37 -0.89
CA VAL A 49 -0.52 -11.25 0.27
C VAL A 49 0.40 -12.41 -0.04
N GLN A 50 1.45 -12.61 0.75
CA GLN A 50 2.33 -13.76 0.62
C GLN A 50 1.87 -14.86 1.57
N ILE A 51 1.52 -16.02 1.01
CA ILE A 51 1.09 -17.23 1.74
C ILE A 51 2.04 -18.34 1.32
N GLU A 52 2.71 -18.98 2.28
CA GLU A 52 3.74 -20.01 2.01
C GLU A 52 4.83 -19.53 1.03
N GLY A 53 5.19 -18.24 1.11
CA GLY A 53 6.17 -17.61 0.21
C GLY A 53 5.67 -17.33 -1.21
N LYS A 54 4.40 -17.64 -1.54
CA LYS A 54 3.78 -17.32 -2.83
C LYS A 54 2.99 -16.03 -2.72
N GLU A 55 3.30 -15.07 -3.59
CA GLU A 55 2.55 -13.83 -3.69
C GLU A 55 1.19 -14.03 -4.38
N ARG A 56 0.15 -13.40 -3.82
CA ARG A 56 -1.23 -13.47 -4.28
C ARG A 56 -1.83 -12.07 -4.30
N HIS A 57 -2.60 -11.77 -5.34
CA HIS A 57 -3.22 -10.46 -5.50
C HIS A 57 -4.61 -10.39 -4.89
N TYR A 58 -4.85 -9.30 -4.16
CA TYR A 58 -6.08 -9.02 -3.44
C TYR A 58 -6.59 -7.62 -3.77
N ILE A 59 -7.90 -7.46 -3.66
CA ILE A 59 -8.59 -6.17 -3.74
C ILE A 59 -8.97 -5.74 -2.33
N VAL A 60 -8.78 -4.46 -2.04
CA VAL A 60 -9.19 -3.86 -0.77
C VAL A 60 -10.63 -3.38 -0.91
N ASP A 61 -11.54 -3.92 -0.11
CA ASP A 61 -12.95 -3.53 -0.03
C ASP A 61 -13.35 -3.36 1.44
N ASN A 62 -13.61 -2.13 1.88
CA ASN A 62 -14.10 -1.82 3.23
C ASN A 62 -13.32 -2.56 4.34
N GLN A 63 -11.98 -2.43 4.34
CA GLN A 63 -11.04 -3.09 5.27
C GLN A 63 -10.90 -4.62 5.09
N LYS A 64 -11.52 -5.20 4.06
CA LYS A 64 -11.32 -6.59 3.67
C LYS A 64 -10.32 -6.67 2.53
N LEU A 65 -9.51 -7.72 2.55
CA LEU A 65 -8.76 -8.20 1.40
C LEU A 65 -9.54 -9.35 0.80
N VAL A 66 -10.15 -9.08 -0.35
CA VAL A 66 -10.88 -10.07 -1.13
C VAL A 66 -9.96 -10.66 -2.18
N ALA A 67 -9.86 -11.99 -2.19
CA ALA A 67 -8.99 -12.67 -3.13
C ALA A 67 -9.53 -12.53 -4.55
N THR A 68 -8.62 -12.31 -5.51
CA THR A 68 -8.95 -12.31 -6.94
C THR A 68 -9.08 -13.73 -7.52
N GLN A 69 -8.57 -14.73 -6.81
CA GLN A 69 -8.57 -16.13 -7.19
C GLN A 69 -9.50 -16.93 -6.27
N SER A 70 -10.23 -17.90 -6.83
CA SER A 70 -11.10 -18.79 -6.06
C SER A 70 -10.30 -19.70 -5.12
N GLY A 71 -10.93 -20.13 -4.03
CA GLY A 71 -10.34 -21.03 -3.03
C GLY A 71 -9.33 -20.37 -2.07
N MET A 72 -9.13 -19.06 -2.19
CA MET A 72 -8.24 -18.30 -1.32
C MET A 72 -9.02 -17.65 -0.18
N PRO A 73 -8.43 -17.54 1.02
CA PRO A 73 -9.10 -16.92 2.16
C PRO A 73 -9.28 -15.41 1.94
N THR A 74 -10.34 -14.87 2.52
CA THR A 74 -10.53 -13.42 2.67
C THR A 74 -9.94 -12.99 4.01
N TYR A 75 -9.27 -11.84 4.04
CA TYR A 75 -8.75 -11.28 5.30
C TYR A 75 -9.51 -10.02 5.67
N TYR A 76 -9.74 -9.79 6.95
CA TYR A 76 -10.43 -8.59 7.44
C TYR A 76 -9.58 -7.90 8.51
N PHE A 77 -9.34 -6.61 8.32
CA PHE A 77 -8.60 -5.80 9.27
C PHE A 77 -9.54 -5.11 10.26
N GLN A 78 -9.35 -5.40 11.55
CA GLN A 78 -9.99 -4.68 12.64
C GLN A 78 -9.05 -3.59 13.13
N SER A 79 -9.18 -2.39 12.58
CA SER A 79 -8.33 -1.22 12.88
C SER A 79 -8.24 -0.94 14.38
N GLU A 80 -9.39 -0.88 15.05
CA GLU A 80 -9.51 -0.56 16.48
C GLU A 80 -8.71 -1.51 17.38
N LEU A 81 -8.55 -2.76 16.93
CA LEU A 81 -7.87 -3.82 17.68
C LEU A 81 -6.50 -4.18 17.10
N LYS A 82 -6.06 -3.48 16.03
CA LYS A 82 -4.83 -3.76 15.27
C LYS A 82 -4.67 -5.25 14.94
N ARG A 83 -5.76 -5.86 14.50
CA ARG A 83 -5.93 -7.30 14.43
C ARG A 83 -6.43 -7.71 13.06
N TRP A 84 -5.93 -8.83 12.57
CA TRP A 84 -6.37 -9.43 11.33
C TRP A 84 -7.17 -10.70 11.60
N LYS A 85 -8.24 -10.86 10.84
CA LYS A 85 -9.09 -12.04 10.83
C LYS A 85 -8.99 -12.74 9.50
N ARG A 86 -8.95 -14.07 9.54
CA ARG A 86 -9.14 -14.90 8.35
C ARG A 86 -10.59 -15.32 8.30
N LEU A 87 -11.21 -15.18 7.12
CA LEU A 87 -12.60 -15.52 6.88
C LEU A 87 -12.70 -16.70 5.92
N ASN A 88 -13.72 -17.54 6.12
CA ASN A 88 -14.11 -18.57 5.14
C ASN A 88 -14.90 -17.97 3.96
N ASP A 89 -15.35 -18.84 3.06
CA ASP A 89 -16.18 -18.52 1.89
C ASP A 89 -17.56 -17.93 2.26
N ARG A 90 -18.05 -18.20 3.47
CA ARG A 90 -19.30 -17.62 4.03
C ARG A 90 -19.07 -16.29 4.74
N GLY A 91 -17.83 -15.82 4.86
CA GLY A 91 -17.48 -14.59 5.56
C GLY A 91 -17.38 -14.73 7.09
N GLU A 92 -17.42 -15.95 7.61
CA GLU A 92 -17.28 -16.23 9.05
C GLU A 92 -15.81 -16.24 9.45
N THR A 93 -15.50 -15.75 10.65
CA THR A 93 -14.12 -15.76 11.17
C THR A 93 -13.71 -17.18 11.52
N VAL A 94 -12.68 -17.68 10.85
CA VAL A 94 -12.05 -18.98 11.17
C VAL A 94 -10.83 -18.81 12.07
N GLU A 95 -10.15 -17.67 11.99
CA GLU A 95 -8.94 -17.42 12.76
C GLU A 95 -8.72 -15.92 13.00
N THR A 96 -7.98 -15.58 14.05
CA THR A 96 -7.68 -14.20 14.44
C THR A 96 -6.25 -14.10 14.95
N THR A 97 -5.51 -13.11 14.46
CA THR A 97 -4.12 -12.87 14.89
C THR A 97 -3.81 -11.38 15.02
N VAL A 98 -2.86 -11.04 15.89
CA VAL A 98 -2.32 -9.68 16.01
C VAL A 98 -1.09 -9.61 15.13
N CYS A 99 -1.06 -8.67 14.19
CA CYS A 99 0.04 -8.53 13.24
C CYS A 99 0.97 -7.40 13.64
N LYS A 100 2.25 -7.56 13.28
CA LYS A 100 3.24 -6.48 13.41
C LYS A 100 3.19 -5.63 12.16
N ALA A 101 2.88 -4.35 12.31
CA ALA A 101 2.98 -3.37 11.23
C ALA A 101 4.44 -2.89 11.10
N SER A 102 4.90 -2.74 9.87
CA SER A 102 6.15 -2.10 9.52
C SER A 102 5.91 -1.12 8.38
N ASP A 103 6.35 0.11 8.57
CA ASP A 103 6.28 1.14 7.53
C ASP A 103 7.35 0.84 6.47
N SER A 104 6.95 0.82 5.20
CA SER A 104 7.86 0.56 4.08
C SER A 104 8.85 1.72 3.83
N SER A 105 8.68 2.88 4.49
CA SER A 105 9.45 4.11 4.21
C SER A 105 10.92 4.04 4.62
N THR A 106 11.36 2.98 5.32
CA THR A 106 12.76 2.85 5.74
C THR A 106 13.69 2.31 4.62
N ALA A 107 13.15 1.73 3.54
CA ALA A 107 13.98 1.14 2.48
C ALA A 107 14.45 2.13 1.39
N ALA A 108 13.83 3.32 1.27
CA ALA A 108 14.13 4.25 0.16
C ALA A 108 15.23 5.29 0.48
N ARG A 109 15.84 5.27 1.68
CA ARG A 109 16.76 6.35 2.11
C ARG A 109 18.25 6.10 1.84
N SER A 110 18.60 5.17 0.96
CA SER A 110 20.02 4.83 0.69
C SER A 110 20.39 4.69 -0.79
N VAL A 111 19.87 5.52 -1.71
CA VAL A 111 20.54 5.74 -3.01
C VAL A 111 20.25 7.16 -3.53
N SER A 112 20.87 8.18 -2.94
CA SER A 112 21.09 9.49 -3.59
C SER A 112 22.20 10.25 -2.85
N SER A 113 23.36 9.61 -2.71
CA SER A 113 24.62 10.30 -2.49
C SER A 113 25.68 9.55 -3.26
N LEU A 114 25.73 9.85 -4.56
CA LEU A 114 26.93 9.84 -5.40
C LEU A 114 26.43 10.20 -6.80
N HIS A 115 26.83 11.37 -7.32
CA HIS A 115 27.58 11.52 -8.58
C HIS A 115 27.66 13.02 -8.93
N ASN A 116 28.90 13.53 -8.82
CA ASN A 116 29.54 14.74 -9.36
C ASN A 116 28.79 16.07 -9.40
#